data_AF-A0A0B6YQ56-F1
#
_entry.id   AF-A0A0B6YQ56-F1
#
_cell.length_a   1.000
_cell.length_b   1.000
_cell.length_c   1.000
_cell.angle_alpha   90.00
_cell.angle_beta   90.00
_cell.angle_gamma   90.00
#
_symmetry.space_group_name_H-M   'P 1'
#
loop_
_entity.id
_entity.type
_entity.pdbx_description
1 polymer ?
#
loop_
_entity_poly.entity_id
_entity_poly.type
_entity_poly.pdbx_seq_one_letter_code
_entity_poly.pdbx_strand_id
1 'polypeptide(L)'
;LITPLTFFNNKAITAAESLKSHKGPSGLYTSSNFSQFMPNLKLTNNPQLRQEAVDNSKTTGTSLNMWVDSLTRLFWVVRHICILNTTNICPGLEECQKSSWSSQSPDQKSHMKYIGSKIPVMS
;
A
#
# COMPACT_ATOMS: atom_id res chain seq x y z
N LEU A 1 0.21 -3.75 -8.91
CA LEU A 1 -0.91 -2.90 -8.43
C LEU A 1 -0.58 -1.45 -8.77
N ILE A 2 -1.50 -0.74 -9.45
CA ILE A 2 -1.45 0.73 -9.55
C ILE A 2 -2.43 1.24 -8.49
N THR A 3 -1.92 1.81 -7.41
CA THR A 3 -2.74 2.20 -6.26
C THR A 3 -3.29 3.61 -6.45
N PRO A 4 -4.60 3.85 -6.25
CA PRO A 4 -5.16 5.20 -6.19
C PRO A 4 -4.50 6.02 -5.07
N LEU A 5 -4.23 7.30 -5.32
CA LEU A 5 -3.58 8.17 -4.36
C LEU A 5 -4.62 8.80 -3.43
N THR A 6 -4.42 8.67 -2.12
CA THR A 6 -5.24 9.35 -1.09
C THR A 6 -4.71 10.72 -0.70
N PHE A 7 -3.47 11.05 -1.11
CA PHE A 7 -2.81 12.31 -0.83
C PHE A 7 -2.20 12.92 -2.10
N PHE A 8 -2.24 14.25 -2.17
CA PHE A 8 -1.52 15.06 -3.15
C PHE A 8 -0.84 16.22 -2.43
N ASN A 9 0.46 16.44 -2.68
CA ASN A 9 1.27 17.44 -1.96
C ASN A 9 1.14 17.37 -0.42
N ASN A 10 1.20 16.15 0.14
CA ASN A 10 1.04 15.87 1.58
C ASN A 10 -0.29 16.33 2.21
N LYS A 11 -1.32 16.58 1.38
CA LYS A 11 -2.68 16.89 1.82
C LYS A 11 -3.64 15.83 1.28
N ALA A 12 -4.74 15.60 1.99
CA ALA A 12 -5.79 14.71 1.49
C ALA A 12 -6.23 15.17 0.09
N ILE A 13 -6.31 14.23 -0.84
CA ILE A 13 -6.61 14.53 -2.23
C ILE A 13 -7.99 15.17 -2.37
N THR A 14 -8.09 16.23 -3.16
CA THR A 14 -9.38 16.87 -3.48
C THR A 14 -10.15 16.07 -4.53
N ALA A 15 -11.46 16.32 -4.66
CA ALA A 15 -12.28 15.65 -5.67
C ALA A 15 -11.79 15.91 -7.11
N ALA A 16 -11.32 17.13 -7.40
CA ALA A 16 -10.78 17.48 -8.71
C ALA A 16 -9.47 16.75 -9.00
N GLU A 17 -8.58 16.63 -8.02
CA GLU A 17 -7.33 15.88 -8.14
C GLU A 17 -7.60 14.38 -8.31
N SER A 18 -8.49 13.80 -7.49
CA SER A 18 -8.87 12.39 -7.56
C SER A 18 -9.41 12.03 -8.95
N LEU A 19 -10.37 12.82 -9.46
CA LEU A 19 -10.91 12.62 -10.81
C LEU A 19 -9.83 12.74 -11.89
N LYS A 20 -8.88 13.68 -11.73
CA LYS A 20 -7.80 13.88 -12.69
C LYS A 20 -6.81 12.70 -12.69
N SER A 21 -6.46 12.16 -11.53
CA SER A 21 -5.46 11.09 -11.39
C SER A 21 -6.02 9.68 -11.60
N HIS A 22 -7.29 9.43 -11.26
CA HIS A 22 -7.83 8.06 -11.18
C HIS A 22 -8.66 7.62 -12.39
N LYS A 23 -9.01 8.52 -13.32
CA LYS A 23 -9.87 8.20 -14.47
C LYS A 23 -9.16 7.56 -15.67
N GLY A 24 -7.85 7.31 -15.56
CA GLY A 24 -7.02 6.87 -16.68
C GLY A 24 -6.78 7.98 -17.73
N PRO A 25 -6.15 7.64 -18.87
CA PRO A 25 -5.88 8.61 -19.94
C PRO A 25 -7.17 9.07 -20.64
N SER A 26 -7.15 10.30 -21.17
CA SER A 26 -8.18 10.82 -22.09
C SER A 26 -8.01 10.21 -23.49
N GLY A 27 -8.07 8.89 -23.61
CA GLY A 27 -7.89 8.18 -24.88
C GLY A 27 -7.17 6.84 -24.72
N LEU A 28 -6.44 6.45 -25.76
CA LEU A 28 -5.63 5.24 -25.75
C LEU A 28 -4.33 5.47 -24.96
N TYR A 29 -3.81 4.41 -24.36
CA TYR A 29 -2.49 4.42 -23.70
C TYR A 29 -1.34 4.59 -24.71
N THR A 30 -1.58 4.29 -25.99
CA THR A 30 -0.59 4.40 -27.07
C THR A 30 -1.24 5.04 -28.30
N SER A 31 -0.45 5.39 -29.30
CA SER A 31 -0.96 5.88 -30.59
C SER A 31 -1.77 4.83 -31.36
N SER A 32 -1.56 3.54 -31.07
CA SER A 32 -2.20 2.42 -31.77
C SER A 32 -3.30 1.78 -30.94
N ASN A 33 -4.34 1.28 -31.60
CA ASN A 33 -5.41 0.51 -30.97
C ASN A 33 -5.12 -0.98 -31.05
N PHE A 34 -5.08 -1.66 -29.89
CA PHE A 34 -4.81 -3.09 -29.78
C PHE A 34 -6.06 -3.94 -29.49
N SER A 35 -7.26 -3.35 -29.59
CA SER A 35 -8.52 -4.03 -29.25
C SER A 35 -8.80 -5.28 -30.10
N GLN A 36 -8.23 -5.35 -31.30
CA GLN A 36 -8.29 -6.53 -32.18
C GLN A 36 -7.71 -7.81 -31.57
N PHE A 37 -6.81 -7.71 -30.59
CA PHE A 37 -6.22 -8.87 -29.92
C PHE A 37 -7.07 -9.39 -28.76
N MET A 38 -8.09 -8.64 -28.32
CA MET A 38 -8.92 -9.00 -27.15
C MET A 38 -9.60 -10.37 -27.29
N PRO A 39 -10.23 -10.74 -28.43
CA PRO A 39 -10.88 -12.04 -28.57
C PRO A 39 -9.89 -13.20 -28.46
N ASN A 40 -8.71 -13.07 -29.09
CA ASN A 40 -7.66 -14.10 -29.09
C ASN A 40 -7.06 -14.31 -27.69
N LEU A 41 -6.98 -13.24 -26.89
CA LEU A 41 -6.49 -13.28 -25.51
C LEU A 41 -7.57 -13.59 -24.49
N LYS A 42 -8.82 -13.84 -24.93
CA LYS A 42 -9.99 -14.07 -24.06
C LYS A 42 -10.21 -12.92 -23.07
N LEU A 43 -9.92 -11.69 -23.49
CA LEU A 43 -10.16 -10.49 -22.71
C LEU A 43 -11.52 -9.90 -23.07
N THR A 44 -12.36 -9.68 -22.05
CA THR A 44 -13.69 -9.08 -22.21
C THR A 44 -13.71 -7.66 -21.67
N ASN A 45 -14.25 -6.72 -22.46
CA ASN A 45 -14.56 -5.38 -21.98
C ASN A 45 -15.94 -5.41 -21.30
N ASN A 46 -15.97 -5.38 -19.97
CA ASN A 46 -17.22 -5.40 -19.21
C ASN A 46 -17.71 -3.96 -18.93
N PRO A 47 -18.87 -3.55 -19.46
CA PRO A 47 -19.42 -2.20 -19.25
C PRO A 47 -19.68 -1.86 -17.78
N GLN A 48 -20.06 -2.83 -16.95
CA GLN A 48 -20.33 -2.62 -15.53
C GLN A 48 -19.04 -2.28 -14.77
N LEU A 49 -17.98 -3.07 -14.99
CA LEU A 49 -16.67 -2.81 -14.37
C LEU A 49 -16.08 -1.46 -14.84
N ARG A 50 -16.32 -1.08 -16.09
CA ARG A 50 -15.92 0.22 -16.61
C ARG A 50 -16.66 1.36 -15.91
N GLN A 51 -17.98 1.23 -15.71
CA GLN A 51 -18.76 2.23 -15.00
C GLN A 51 -18.34 2.34 -13.53
N GLU A 52 -18.12 1.21 -12.86
CA GLU A 52 -17.60 1.16 -11.50
C GLU A 52 -16.24 1.87 -11.38
N ALA A 53 -15.32 1.64 -12.34
CA ALA A 53 -14.04 2.34 -12.36
C ALA A 53 -14.19 3.86 -12.53
N VAL A 54 -15.15 4.31 -13.35
CA VAL A 54 -15.47 5.74 -13.51
C VAL A 54 -16.01 6.33 -12.20
N ASP A 55 -16.84 5.61 -11.48
CA ASP A 55 -17.41 6.10 -10.22
C ASP A 55 -16.37 6.10 -9.10
N ASN A 56 -15.54 5.05 -9.01
CA ASN A 56 -14.39 4.99 -8.10
C ASN A 56 -13.41 6.15 -8.34
N SER A 57 -13.20 6.56 -9.60
CA SER A 57 -12.30 7.68 -9.92
C SER A 57 -12.70 9.02 -9.30
N LYS A 58 -13.96 9.19 -8.88
CA LYS A 58 -14.48 10.42 -8.26
C LYS A 58 -14.44 10.39 -6.73
N THR A 59 -14.11 9.23 -6.14
CA THR A 59 -14.18 9.06 -4.68
C THR A 59 -13.05 9.80 -3.96
N THR A 60 -13.33 10.21 -2.72
CA THR A 60 -12.38 10.85 -1.80
C THR A 60 -12.63 10.37 -0.37
N GLY A 61 -11.74 10.70 0.58
CA GLY A 61 -11.93 10.41 2.00
C GLY A 61 -12.11 8.91 2.27
N THR A 62 -13.06 8.56 3.14
CA THR A 62 -13.30 7.17 3.56
C THR A 62 -13.61 6.23 2.40
N SER A 63 -14.41 6.65 1.41
CA SER A 63 -14.74 5.81 0.26
C SER A 63 -13.52 5.49 -0.59
N LEU A 64 -12.64 6.47 -0.80
CA LEU A 64 -11.37 6.26 -1.50
C LEU A 64 -10.44 5.33 -0.70
N ASN A 65 -10.36 5.51 0.62
CA ASN A 65 -9.56 4.64 1.48
C ASN A 65 -10.03 3.18 1.40
N MET A 66 -11.35 2.93 1.48
CA MET A 66 -11.90 1.58 1.35
C MET A 66 -11.59 0.94 -0.01
N TRP A 67 -11.61 1.73 -1.09
CA TRP A 67 -11.21 1.23 -2.41
C TRP A 67 -9.72 0.89 -2.48
N VAL A 68 -8.86 1.73 -1.91
CA VAL A 68 -7.42 1.44 -1.80
C VAL A 68 -7.17 0.18 -0.97
N ASP A 69 -7.84 0.02 0.16
CA ASP A 69 -7.68 -1.15 1.04
C ASP A 69 -8.18 -2.44 0.36
N SER A 70 -9.31 -2.38 -0.36
CA SER A 70 -9.85 -3.54 -1.07
C SER A 70 -8.91 -4.01 -2.19
N LEU A 71 -8.30 -3.08 -2.93
CA LEU A 71 -7.28 -3.39 -3.93
C LEU A 71 -5.99 -3.91 -3.30
N THR A 72 -5.52 -3.28 -2.22
CA THR A 72 -4.26 -3.63 -1.56
C THR A 72 -4.32 -5.06 -1.00
N ARG A 73 -5.44 -5.44 -0.40
CA ARG A 73 -5.71 -6.80 0.11
C ARG A 73 -5.55 -7.90 -0.95
N LEU A 74 -5.77 -7.61 -2.23
CA LEU A 74 -5.62 -8.61 -3.30
C LEU A 74 -4.16 -9.00 -3.55
N PHE A 75 -3.22 -8.11 -3.23
CA PHE A 75 -1.80 -8.28 -3.52
C PHE A 75 -0.93 -8.39 -2.27
N TRP A 76 -1.44 -7.96 -1.11
CA TRP A 76 -0.70 -7.91 0.14
C TRP A 76 -1.46 -8.61 1.27
N VAL A 77 -0.70 -9.21 2.17
CA VAL A 77 -1.21 -9.82 3.40
C VAL A 77 -0.48 -9.23 4.61
N VAL A 78 -1.24 -8.88 5.64
CA VAL A 78 -0.67 -8.55 6.94
C VAL A 78 -0.23 -9.85 7.60
N ARG A 79 1.09 -10.08 7.66
CA ARG A 79 1.67 -11.31 8.23
C ARG A 79 1.57 -11.30 9.75
N HIS A 80 2.12 -10.27 10.39
CA HIS A 80 2.19 -10.12 11.83
C HIS A 80 2.11 -8.64 12.21
N ILE A 81 1.63 -8.38 13.43
CA ILE A 81 1.61 -7.07 14.08
C ILE A 81 2.17 -7.28 15.49
N CYS A 82 2.98 -6.35 15.96
CA CYS A 82 3.54 -6.36 17.31
C CYS A 82 3.29 -5.00 17.99
N ILE A 83 3.50 -4.93 19.30
CA ILE A 83 3.36 -3.70 20.09
C ILE A 83 4.68 -3.27 20.72
N LEU A 84 4.98 -1.97 20.74
CA LEU A 84 6.22 -1.44 21.33
C LEU A 84 6.18 -1.44 22.86
N ASN A 85 5.08 -0.98 23.44
CA ASN A 85 4.87 -0.90 24.88
C ASN A 85 3.69 -1.78 25.24
N THR A 86 3.83 -2.62 26.26
CA THR A 86 2.74 -3.46 26.79
C THR A 86 1.62 -2.58 27.33
N THR A 87 0.67 -2.22 26.47
CA THR A 87 -0.59 -1.62 26.87
C THR A 87 -1.61 -2.74 26.98
N ASN A 88 -2.44 -2.72 28.03
CA ASN A 88 -3.50 -3.73 28.26
C ASN A 88 -4.64 -3.71 27.22
N ILE A 89 -4.47 -3.00 26.10
CA ILE A 89 -5.54 -2.71 25.14
C ILE A 89 -5.73 -3.86 24.15
N CYS A 90 -4.67 -4.63 23.84
CA CYS A 90 -4.75 -5.78 22.94
C CYS A 90 -3.87 -6.94 23.44
N PRO A 91 -4.38 -7.77 24.36
CA PRO A 91 -3.58 -8.79 25.04
C PRO A 91 -3.05 -9.91 24.13
N GLY A 92 -3.54 -10.00 22.89
CA GLY A 92 -3.08 -11.00 21.91
C GLY A 92 -1.86 -10.58 21.08
N LEU A 93 -1.36 -9.35 21.22
CA LEU A 93 -0.19 -8.89 20.47
C LEU A 93 1.11 -9.18 21.21
N GLU A 94 2.09 -9.74 20.51
CA GLU A 94 3.45 -9.89 21.00
C GLU A 94 4.17 -8.54 21.10
N GLU A 95 5.12 -8.42 22.02
CA GLU A 95 6.02 -7.27 22.06
C GLU A 95 6.98 -7.30 20.86
N CYS A 96 7.17 -6.16 20.20
CA CYS A 96 8.02 -6.06 19.02
C CYS A 96 9.46 -6.52 19.27
N GLN A 97 10.02 -6.24 20.45
CA GLN A 97 11.37 -6.67 20.84
C GLN A 97 11.50 -8.20 21.00
N LYS A 98 10.39 -8.92 21.21
CA LYS A 98 10.38 -10.39 21.37
C LYS A 98 10.12 -11.11 20.05
N SER A 99 9.63 -10.41 19.03
CA SER A 99 9.40 -10.97 17.71
C SER A 99 10.70 -11.28 16.97
N SER A 100 10.65 -12.06 15.88
CA SER A 100 11.80 -12.36 15.02
C SER A 100 11.88 -11.50 13.75
N TRP A 101 10.86 -10.69 13.48
CA TRP A 101 10.67 -9.99 12.20
C TRP A 101 10.62 -8.47 12.35
N SER A 102 10.39 -7.95 13.56
CA SER A 102 10.31 -6.51 13.80
C SER A 102 11.68 -5.86 13.67
N SER A 103 11.72 -4.60 13.25
CA SER A 103 12.94 -3.79 13.31
C SER A 103 13.39 -3.47 14.73
N GLN A 104 12.56 -3.77 15.74
CA GLN A 104 12.86 -3.59 17.16
C GLN A 104 13.40 -4.85 17.82
N SER A 105 13.42 -5.97 17.09
CA SER A 105 14.01 -7.22 17.55
C SER A 105 15.52 -7.06 17.76
N PRO A 106 16.13 -7.73 18.76
CA PRO A 106 17.57 -7.65 19.00
C PRO A 106 18.40 -8.11 17.80
N ASP A 107 19.10 -7.19 17.15
CA ASP A 107 20.11 -7.48 16.15
C ASP A 107 21.51 -7.28 16.76
N GLN A 108 22.07 -8.35 17.32
CA GLN A 108 23.36 -8.29 18.02
C GLN A 108 24.53 -7.93 17.11
N LYS A 109 24.41 -8.16 15.80
CA LYS A 109 25.48 -7.90 14.84
C LYS A 109 25.60 -6.39 14.54
N SER A 110 24.47 -5.69 14.42
CA SER A 110 24.47 -4.24 14.21
C SER A 110 24.51 -3.44 15.52
N HIS A 111 24.29 -4.09 16.66
CA HIS A 111 24.35 -3.42 17.95
C HIS A 111 25.79 -3.19 18.41
N MET A 112 26.19 -1.92 18.41
CA MET A 112 27.47 -1.50 18.96
C MET A 112 27.49 -1.75 20.47
N LYS A 113 28.37 -2.66 20.91
CA LYS A 113 28.67 -2.89 22.33
C LYS A 113 30.01 -2.28 22.66
N TYR A 114 30.14 -1.79 23.89
CA TYR A 114 31.42 -1.35 24.44
C TYR A 114 32.27 -2.57 24.79
N ILE A 115 33.54 -2.56 24.41
CA ILE A 115 34.54 -3.50 24.93
C ILE A 115 35.38 -2.74 25.95
N GLY A 116 35.16 -3.00 27.25
CA GLY A 116 35.82 -2.28 28.33
C GLY A 116 35.42 -0.80 28.41
N SER A 117 36.25 0.03 29.07
CA SER A 117 35.96 1.46 29.31
C SER A 117 36.30 2.39 28.13
N LYS A 118 36.78 1.86 26.99
CA LYS A 118 37.15 2.68 25.83
C LYS A 118 36.94 1.91 24.52
N ILE A 119 36.08 2.47 23.67
CA ILE A 119 35.92 2.25 22.22
C ILE A 119 34.76 1.30 21.81
N PRO A 120 33.77 1.77 21.03
CA PRO A 120 32.86 0.91 20.28
C PRO A 120 33.57 0.35 19.04
N VAL A 121 33.54 -0.97 18.85
CA VAL A 121 34.12 -1.63 17.67
C VAL A 121 33.01 -1.91 16.66
N MET A 122 33.13 -1.39 15.44
CA MET A 122 32.32 -1.80 14.29
C MET A 122 32.78 -3.18 13.84
N SER A 123 31.91 -4.20 13.92
CA SER A 123 32.12 -5.50 13.29
C SER A 123 31.42 -5.60 11.95
#